data_AF-A0AA36MGV6-F1
#
_entry.id   AF-A0AA36MGV6-F1
#
_cell.length_a   1.000
_cell.length_b   1.000
_cell.length_c   1.000
_cell.angle_alpha   90.00
_cell.angle_beta   90.00
_cell.angle_gamma   90.00
#
_symmetry.space_group_name_H-M   'P 1'
#
loop_
_entity.id
_entity.type
_entity.pdbx_description
1 polymer ?
#
loop_
_entity_poly.entity_id
_entity_poly.type
_entity_poly.pdbx_seq_one_letter_code
_entity_poly.pdbx_strand_id
1 'polypeptide(L)'
;MQRAGRAGRTKPGKYLRLYTRKAYQEEMQEQTYPEILRSNLGSVVLQLKKLGIENLVHFDFMDPPAPETLMRALELLNYLAAINDDVN
;
A
#
# COMPACT_ATOMS: atom_id res chain seq x y z
N MET A 1 9.51 -7.26 -13.46
CA MET A 1 10.19 -8.45 -14.02
C MET A 1 11.10 -9.18 -13.00
N GLN A 2 10.58 -9.57 -11.82
CA GLN A 2 11.44 -9.96 -10.66
C GLN A 2 11.67 -11.48 -10.47
N ARG A 3 10.69 -12.32 -10.83
CA ARG A 3 10.74 -13.79 -10.59
C ARG A 3 11.72 -14.51 -11.52
N ALA A 4 11.71 -14.17 -12.81
CA ALA A 4 12.64 -14.75 -13.80
C ALA A 4 14.11 -14.42 -13.47
N GLY A 5 14.38 -13.22 -12.98
CA GLY A 5 15.73 -12.79 -12.59
C GLY A 5 16.33 -13.58 -11.43
N ARG A 6 15.50 -14.19 -10.55
CA ARG A 6 16.00 -15.01 -9.44
C ARG A 6 16.63 -16.32 -9.92
N ALA A 7 16.12 -16.91 -11.00
CA ALA A 7 16.64 -18.16 -11.55
C ALA A 7 18.05 -18.02 -12.15
N GLY A 8 18.40 -16.82 -12.64
CA GLY A 8 19.69 -16.54 -13.31
C GLY A 8 20.76 -15.93 -12.41
N ARG A 9 20.59 -15.89 -11.08
CA ARG A 9 21.49 -15.12 -10.19
C ARG A 9 22.94 -15.61 -10.15
N THR A 10 23.18 -16.91 -10.34
CA THR A 10 24.52 -17.51 -10.15
C THR A 10 25.03 -18.22 -11.40
N LYS A 11 24.13 -18.84 -12.17
CA LYS A 11 24.39 -19.57 -13.41
C LYS A 11 23.14 -19.48 -14.30
N PRO A 12 23.22 -19.81 -15.61
CA PRO A 12 22.05 -19.86 -16.47
C PRO A 12 20.96 -20.76 -15.86
N GLY A 13 19.84 -20.15 -15.50
CA GLY A 13 18.68 -20.83 -14.90
C GLY A 13 17.47 -20.84 -15.82
N LYS A 14 16.60 -21.83 -15.63
CA LYS A 14 15.32 -21.93 -16.35
C LYS A 14 14.20 -21.46 -15.44
N TYR A 15 13.26 -20.70 -16.00
CA TYR A 15 12.05 -20.25 -15.33
C TYR A 15 10.84 -20.62 -16.19
N LEU A 16 9.90 -21.38 -15.63
CA LEU A 16 8.68 -21.79 -16.30
C LEU A 16 7.54 -20.83 -15.94
N ARG A 17 6.87 -20.29 -16.96
CA ARG A 17 5.66 -19.48 -16.81
C ARG A 17 4.46 -20.37 -17.11
N LEU A 18 3.53 -20.50 -16.16
CA LEU A 18 2.31 -21.30 -16.30
C LEU A 18 1.17 -20.51 -16.99
N TYR A 19 1.51 -19.53 -17.84
CA TYR A 19 0.58 -18.66 -18.56
C TYR A 19 1.11 -18.40 -19.97
N THR A 20 0.22 -18.01 -20.90
CA THR A 20 0.58 -17.79 -22.30
C THR A 20 1.40 -16.49 -22.48
N ARG A 21 2.15 -16.41 -23.58
CA ARG A 21 2.90 -15.18 -23.91
C ARG A 21 1.97 -13.98 -24.12
N LYS A 22 0.79 -14.22 -24.68
CA LYS A 22 -0.23 -13.20 -24.91
C LYS A 22 -0.74 -12.61 -23.59
N ALA A 23 -1.12 -13.46 -22.64
CA ALA A 23 -1.57 -13.01 -21.32
C ALA A 23 -0.50 -12.20 -20.57
N TYR A 24 0.78 -12.55 -20.74
CA TYR A 24 1.87 -11.77 -20.15
C TYR A 24 2.04 -10.37 -20.75
N GLN A 25 1.75 -10.19 -22.05
CA GLN A 25 1.98 -8.93 -22.76
C GLN A 25 0.75 -8.01 -22.75
N GLU A 26 -0.45 -8.58 -22.78
CA GLU A 26 -1.70 -7.83 -22.95
C GLU A 26 -2.54 -7.75 -21.67
N GLU A 27 -2.48 -8.77 -20.80
CA GLU A 27 -3.40 -8.88 -19.65
C GLU A 27 -2.73 -8.54 -18.32
N MET A 28 -1.41 -8.74 -18.20
CA MET A 28 -0.68 -8.44 -16.97
C MET A 28 -0.37 -6.95 -16.84
N GLN A 29 -0.71 -6.37 -15.68
CA GLN A 29 -0.29 -5.02 -15.32
C GLN A 29 1.23 -4.96 -15.17
N GLU A 30 1.86 -3.96 -15.78
CA GLU A 30 3.32 -3.78 -15.74
C GLU A 30 3.84 -3.48 -14.33
N GLN A 31 3.07 -2.69 -13.59
CA GLN A 31 3.37 -2.28 -12.23
C GLN A 31 2.17 -2.53 -11.32
N THR A 32 2.46 -2.98 -10.11
CA THR A 32 1.44 -3.15 -9.08
C THR A 32 1.10 -1.79 -8.49
N TYR A 33 -0.19 -1.53 -8.24
CA TYR A 33 -0.62 -0.31 -7.58
C TYR A 33 0.06 -0.11 -6.21
N PRO A 34 0.28 1.15 -5.79
CA PRO A 34 0.78 1.49 -4.46
C PRO A 34 -0.01 0.78 -3.35
N GLU A 35 0.67 0.40 -2.28
CA GLU A 35 0.03 -0.28 -1.14
C GLU A 35 -0.93 0.65 -0.38
N ILE A 36 -0.63 1.94 -0.34
CA ILE A 36 -1.45 2.99 0.30
C ILE A 36 -2.85 3.10 -0.31
N LEU A 37 -3.02 2.72 -1.58
CA LEU A 37 -4.31 2.75 -2.29
C LEU A 37 -5.08 1.43 -2.18
N ARG A 38 -4.49 0.37 -1.64
CA ARG A 38 -5.05 -0.99 -1.63
C ARG A 38 -5.32 -1.58 -0.26
N SER A 39 -4.79 -0.96 0.80
CA SER A 39 -4.78 -1.53 2.15
C SER A 39 -5.48 -0.61 3.15
N ASN A 40 -5.91 -1.17 4.28
CA ASN A 40 -6.48 -0.37 5.38
C ASN A 40 -5.40 0.53 6.00
N LEU A 41 -5.69 1.83 6.05
CA LEU A 41 -4.77 2.84 6.56
C LEU A 41 -4.74 2.97 8.08
N GLY A 42 -5.56 2.24 8.84
CA GLY A 42 -5.67 2.38 10.30
C GLY A 42 -4.32 2.28 11.04
N SER A 43 -3.48 1.30 10.68
CA SER A 43 -2.14 1.17 11.29
C SER A 43 -1.22 2.35 10.96
N VAL A 44 -1.30 2.86 9.72
CA VAL A 44 -0.48 3.97 9.25
C VAL A 44 -0.93 5.28 9.91
N VAL A 45 -2.24 5.52 9.95
CA VAL A 45 -2.85 6.70 10.60
C VAL A 45 -2.51 6.75 12.08
N LEU A 46 -2.60 5.62 12.79
CA LEU A 46 -2.20 5.55 14.19
C LEU A 46 -0.71 5.88 14.39
N GLN A 47 0.14 5.38 13.51
CA GLN A 47 1.58 5.65 13.56
C GLN A 47 1.89 7.12 13.25
N LEU A 48 1.21 7.72 12.28
CA LEU A 48 1.33 9.15 11.95
C LEU A 48 0.86 10.04 13.10
N LYS A 49 -0.25 9.67 13.77
CA LYS A 49 -0.72 10.38 14.97
C LYS A 49 0.27 10.26 16.13
N LYS A 50 0.87 9.09 16.34
CA LYS A 50 1.95 8.91 17.34
C LYS A 50 3.18 9.78 17.04
N LEU A 51 3.45 10.08 15.78
CA LEU A 51 4.54 10.98 15.36
C LEU A 51 4.19 12.46 15.54
N GLY A 52 2.98 12.81 16.00
CA GLY A 52 2.54 14.20 16.18
C GLY A 52 2.02 14.86 14.90
N ILE A 53 1.75 14.09 13.85
CA ILE A 53 1.16 14.62 12.61
C ILE A 53 -0.36 14.64 12.77
N GLU A 54 -0.91 15.83 12.96
CA GLU A 54 -2.36 16.01 13.10
C GLU A 54 -3.07 16.20 11.76
N ASN A 55 -2.41 16.91 10.84
CA ASN A 55 -2.96 17.24 9.54
C ASN A 55 -2.64 16.20 8.48
N LEU A 56 -3.32 15.05 8.55
CA LEU A 56 -3.20 13.98 7.57
C LEU A 56 -3.65 14.41 6.17
N VAL A 57 -4.60 15.35 6.06
CA VAL A 57 -5.10 15.87 4.78
C VAL A 57 -4.05 16.69 4.03
N HIS A 58 -3.16 17.37 4.76
CA HIS A 58 -2.08 18.19 4.20
C HIS A 58 -0.73 17.47 4.26
N PHE A 59 -0.72 16.19 4.62
CA PHE A 59 0.51 15.42 4.64
C PHE A 59 0.96 15.12 3.22
N ASP A 60 2.25 15.31 2.95
CA ASP A 60 2.85 15.14 1.63
C ASP A 60 3.04 13.65 1.31
N PHE A 61 1.94 12.98 0.98
CA PHE A 61 1.97 11.60 0.48
C PHE A 61 2.45 11.57 -0.97
N MET A 62 3.38 10.67 -1.28
CA MET A 62 3.83 10.42 -2.66
C MET A 62 2.65 10.05 -3.59
N ASP A 63 1.72 9.23 -3.08
CA ASP A 63 0.45 8.93 -3.72
C ASP A 63 -0.66 9.14 -2.66
N PRO A 64 -1.39 10.27 -2.70
CA PRO A 64 -2.39 10.57 -1.67
C PRO A 64 -3.56 9.58 -1.75
N PRO A 65 -3.95 8.96 -0.62
CA PRO A 65 -5.13 8.10 -0.58
C PRO A 65 -6.41 8.94 -0.68
N ALA A 66 -7.52 8.29 -1.06
CA ALA A 66 -8.83 8.93 -1.09
C ALA A 66 -9.22 9.43 0.32
N PRO A 67 -9.77 10.64 0.45
CA PRO A 67 -10.18 11.20 1.75
C PRO A 67 -11.11 10.27 2.54
N GLU A 68 -12.01 9.58 1.84
CA GLU A 68 -12.93 8.59 2.41
C GLU A 68 -12.21 7.43 3.12
N THR A 69 -11.07 7.00 2.58
CA THR A 69 -10.27 5.91 3.17
C THR A 69 -9.58 6.36 4.46
N LEU A 70 -9.12 7.62 4.49
CA LEU A 70 -8.57 8.23 5.69
C LEU A 70 -9.64 8.43 6.77
N MET A 71 -10.83 8.92 6.40
CA MET A 71 -11.96 9.07 7.32
C MET A 71 -12.36 7.73 7.95
N ARG A 72 -12.52 6.67 7.13
CA ARG A 72 -12.84 5.34 7.65
C ARG A 72 -11.76 4.80 8.60
N ALA A 73 -10.49 5.07 8.31
CA ALA A 73 -9.39 4.68 9.20
C ALA A 73 -9.44 5.42 10.54
N LEU A 74 -9.77 6.71 10.53
CA LEU A 74 -9.96 7.52 11.75
C LEU A 74 -11.17 7.03 12.55
N GLU A 75 -12.32 6.79 11.91
CA GLU A 75 -13.51 6.24 12.56
C GLU A 75 -13.23 4.89 13.22
N LEU A 76 -12.49 4.01 12.54
CA LEU A 76 -12.10 2.71 13.09
C LEU A 76 -11.20 2.85 14.31
N LEU A 77 -10.25 3.78 14.29
CA LEU A 77 -9.37 4.03 15.44
C LEU A 77 -10.12 4.64 16.62
N ASN A 78 -11.09 5.52 16.36
CA ASN A 78 -11.97 6.08 17.38
C ASN A 78 -12.83 4.99 18.02
N TYR A 79 -13.42 4.10 17.21
CA TYR A 79 -14.17 2.95 17.70
C TYR A 79 -13.34 2.00 18.57
N LEU A 80 -12.05 1.85 18.25
CA LEU A 80 -11.11 1.04 19.03
C LEU A 80 -10.56 1.77 20.27
N ALA A 81 -10.99 3.01 20.55
CA ALA A 81 -10.43 3.88 21.58
C ALA A 81 -8.89 4.01 21.50
N ALA A 82 -8.34 3.86 20.29
CA ALA A 82 -6.90 3.96 20.04
C ALA A 82 -6.46 5.42 19.83
N ILE A 83 -7.42 6.29 19.52
CA ILE A 83 -7.30 7.73 19.50
C ILE A 83 -8.45 8.29 20.34
N ASN A 84 -8.15 9.15 21.31
CA ASN A 84 -9.18 9.91 22.00
C ASN A 84 -9.40 11.22 21.24
N ASP A 85 -10.65 11.66 21.12
CA ASP A 85 -11.04 13.02 20.72
C ASP A 85 -10.67 14.07 21.80
N ASP A 86 -9.64 13.81 22.60
CA ASP A 86 -9.06 14.79 23.51
C ASP A 86 -8.22 15.76 22.67
N VAL A 87 -8.94 16.71 22.05
CA VAL A 87 -8.40 17.99 21.62
C VAL A 87 -7.82 18.67 22.85
N ASN A 88 -6.50 18.56 23.02
CA ASN A 88 -5.71 19.47 23.84
C ASN A 88 -4.81 20.29 22.92
#